data_AF-A0A919WQ22-F1
#
_entry.id   AF-A0A919WQ22-F1
#
_cell.length_a   1.000
_cell.length_b   1.000
_cell.length_c   1.000
_cell.angle_alpha   90.00
_cell.angle_beta   90.00
_cell.angle_gamma   90.00
#
_symmetry.space_group_name_H-M   'P 1'
#
loop_
_entity.id
_entity.type
_entity.pdbx_description
1 polymer ?
#
loop_
_entity_poly.entity_id
_entity_poly.type
_entity_poly.pdbx_seq_one_letter_code
_entity_poly.pdbx_strand_id
1 'polypeptide(L)' 'MHDEGTKAVIDLLDDKKMYVVKEGRLIEHTLPDYGEVTVVLLGGKVDRLVDKSSRKV' A
#
# COMPACT_ATOMS: atom_id res chain seq x y z
N MET A 1 -21.09 3.10 -11.30
CA MET A 1 -20.47 2.92 -9.97
C MET A 1 -19.10 3.58 -10.05
N HIS A 2 -18.95 4.76 -9.45
CA HIS A 2 -17.65 5.42 -9.36
C HIS A 2 -16.89 4.70 -8.24
N ASP A 3 -15.84 3.99 -8.61
CA ASP A 3 -14.90 3.43 -7.65
C ASP A 3 -14.07 4.61 -7.13
N GLU A 4 -14.55 5.25 -6.06
CA GLU A 4 -13.77 6.21 -5.28
C GLU A 4 -12.70 5.43 -4.51
N GLY A 5 -11.73 4.88 -5.27
CA GLY A 5 -10.55 4.26 -4.72
C GLY A 5 -9.93 5.26 -3.76
N THR A 6 -9.89 4.90 -2.47
CA THR A 6 -9.34 5.73 -1.41
C THR A 6 -7.87 6.03 -1.74
N LYS A 7 -7.61 7.19 -2.36
CA LYS A 7 -6.27 7.66 -2.63
C LYS A 7 -5.67 8.14 -1.32
N ALA A 8 -5.06 7.23 -0.57
CA ALA A 8 -4.16 7.59 0.50
C ALA A 8 -2.88 8.16 -0.14
N VAL A 9 -2.69 9.47 -0.06
CA VAL A 9 -1.40 10.10 -0.37
C VAL A 9 -0.52 9.86 0.84
N ILE A 10 0.35 8.84 0.76
CA ILE A 10 1.33 8.52 1.80
C ILE A 10 2.51 9.46 1.59
N ASP A 11 2.47 10.61 2.27
CA ASP A 11 3.59 11.55 2.30
C ASP A 11 4.67 10.97 3.22
N LEU A 12 5.69 10.39 2.58
CA LEU A 12 7.03 10.09 3.09
C LEU A 12 7.14 9.80 4.60
N LEU A 13 6.91 8.54 4.97
CA LEU A 13 7.55 7.98 6.17
C LEU A 13 9.05 7.87 5.86
N ASP A 14 9.90 8.59 6.61
CA ASP A 14 11.36 8.71 6.42
C ASP A 14 12.07 7.35 6.19
N ASP A 15 11.45 6.25 6.62
CA ASP A 15 12.01 4.91 6.57
C ASP A 15 11.54 4.06 5.37
N LYS A 16 10.72 4.61 4.45
CA LYS A 16 10.07 3.88 3.35
C LYS A 16 9.29 2.66 3.84
N LYS A 17 8.60 2.78 4.97
CA LYS A 17 7.77 1.70 5.52
C LYS A 17 6.30 2.05 5.44
N MET A 18 5.46 1.07 5.21
CA MET A 18 4.01 1.13 5.29
C MET A 18 3.56 0.10 6.31
N TYR A 19 2.58 0.46 7.15
CA TYR A 19 2.01 -0.44 8.13
C TYR A 19 0.55 -0.72 7.79
N VAL A 20 0.17 -1.99 7.77
CA VAL A 20 -1.17 -2.44 7.39
C VAL A 20 -1.67 -3.46 8.39
N VAL A 21 -2.92 -3.33 8.82
CA VAL A 21 -3.54 -4.30 9.72
C VAL A 21 -4.23 -5.38 8.90
N LYS A 22 -3.76 -6.62 9.03
CA LYS A 22 -4.36 -7.82 8.42
C LYS A 22 -4.63 -8.84 9.50
N GLU A 23 -5.89 -9.28 9.61
CA GLU A 23 -6.31 -10.30 10.60
C GLU A 23 -5.91 -9.95 12.05
N GLY A 24 -5.96 -8.67 12.40
CA GLY A 24 -5.59 -8.18 13.74
C GLY A 24 -4.08 -8.09 13.99
N ARG A 25 -3.24 -8.35 12.99
CA ARG A 25 -1.79 -8.19 13.06
C ARG A 25 -1.34 -6.97 12.28
N LEU A 26 -0.41 -6.21 12.83
CA LEU A 26 0.27 -5.15 12.12
C LEU A 26 1.37 -5.78 11.25
N ILE A 27 1.27 -5.57 9.94
CA ILE A 27 2.26 -6.00 8.96
C ILE A 27 3.03 -4.76 8.52
N GLU A 28 4.36 -4.82 8.66
CA GLU A 28 5.28 -3.85 8.09
C GLU A 28 5.60 -4.24 6.64
N HIS A 29 5.56 -3.27 5.72
CA HIS A 29 5.86 -3.44 4.31
C HIS A 29 6.80 -2.34 3.83
N THR A 30 7.88 -2.70 3.14
CA THR A 30 8.83 -1.72 2.60
C THR A 30 8.31 -1.16 1.29
N LEU A 31 8.19 0.16 1.21
CA LEU A 31 7.81 0.90 0.01
C LEU A 31 8.98 0.93 -0.99
N PRO A 32 8.69 0.78 -2.30
CA PRO A 32 9.70 0.90 -3.34
C PRO A 32 10.18 2.35 -3.48
N ASP A 33 11.43 2.53 -3.90
CA ASP A 33 12.03 3.85 -4.16
C ASP A 33 11.28 4.64 -5.24
N TYR A 34 10.75 3.92 -6.23
CA TYR A 34 9.99 4.43 -7.35
C TYR A 34 8.90 3.42 -7.69
N GLY A 35 7.67 3.89 -7.85
CA GLY A 35 6.52 3.06 -8.16
C GLY A 35 5.37 3.24 -7.17
N GLU A 36 4.52 2.23 -7.09
CA GLU A 36 3.29 2.25 -6.30
C GLU A 36 3.14 0.94 -5.52
N VAL A 37 2.54 1.01 -4.34
CA VAL A 37 2.06 -0.16 -3.58
C VAL A 37 0.55 -0.07 -3.50
N THR A 38 -0.13 -1.10 -4.00
CA THR A 38 -1.59 -1.19 -3.97
C THR A 38 -2.04 -2.12 -2.87
N VAL A 39 -2.87 -1.62 -1.95
CA VAL A 39 -3.55 -2.43 -0.93
C VAL A 39 -4.86 -2.94 -1.51
N VAL A 40 -4.97 -4.25 -1.69
CA VAL A 40 -6.21 -4.89 -2.19
C VAL A 40 -7.08 -5.28 -1.02
N LEU A 41 -8.31 -4.78 -1.00
CA LEU A 41 -9.31 -5.10 0.02
C LEU A 41 -10.33 -6.12 -0.52
N LEU A 42 -10.66 -7.12 0.29
CA LEU A 42 -11.76 -8.06 0.03
C LEU A 42 -12.70 -8.05 1.24
N GLY A 43 -13.96 -7.69 1.03
CA GLY A 43 -14.94 -7.59 2.12
C GLY A 43 -14.53 -6.60 3.22
N GLY A 44 -13.85 -5.50 2.85
CA GLY A 44 -13.36 -4.48 3.79
C GLY A 44 -12.12 -4.88 4.59
N LYS A 45 -11.53 -6.05 4.32
CA LYS A 45 -10.29 -6.51 4.96
C LYS A 45 -9.14 -6.55 3.96
N VAL A 46 -7.91 -6.31 4.44
CA VAL A 46 -6.70 -6.43 3.61
C VAL A 46 -6.52 -7.88 3.16
N ASP A 47 -6.58 -8.12 1.85
CA ASP A 47 -6.29 -9.44 1.24
C ASP A 47 -4.81 -9.56 0.91
N ARG A 48 -4.27 -8.64 0.09
CA ARG A 48 -2.88 -8.65 -0.35
C ARG A 48 -2.34 -7.25 -0.63
N LEU A 49 -1.01 -7.17 -0.68
CA LEU A 49 -0.26 -6.01 -1.15
C LEU A 49 0.32 -6.35 -2.53
N VAL A 50 0.30 -5.40 -3.45
CA VAL A 50 0.88 -5.55 -4.78
C VAL A 50 1.84 -4.40 -5.04
N ASP A 51 3.11 -4.75 -5.21
CA ASP A 51 4.16 -3.80 -5.55
C ASP A 51 4.26 -3.65 -7.06
N LYS A 52 4.29 -2.41 -7.53
CA LYS A 52 4.60 -2.06 -8.91
C LYS A 52 5.77 -1.08 -8.91
N SER A 53 6.98 -1.63 -8.88
CA SER A 53 8.20 -0.84 -8.99
C SER A 53 8.31 -0.20 -10.38
N SER A 54 8.60 1.09 -10.44
CA SER A 54 9.06 1.76 -11.66
C SER A 54 10.58 1.99 -11.58
N ARG A 55 11.23 2.16 -12.74
CA ARG A 55 12.61 2.64 -12.77
C ARG A 55 12.60 4.15 -12.85
N LYS A 56 13.48 4.81 -12.10
CA LYS A 56 13.86 6.20 -12.36
C LYS A 56 14.47 6.24 -13.77
N VAL A 57 13.81 6.93 -14.69
CA VAL A 57 14.36 7.23 -16.02
C VAL A 57 15.24 8.46 -15.91
#